data_AF-A0A1R4G1L7-F1
#
_entry.id   AF-A0A1R4G1L7-F1
#
_cell.length_a   1.000
_cell.length_b   1.000
_cell.length_c   1.000
_cell.angle_alpha   90.00
_cell.angle_beta   90.00
_cell.angle_gamma   90.00
#
_symmetry.space_group_name_H-M   'P 1'
#
loop_
_entity.id
_entity.type
_entity.pdbx_description
1 polymer ?
#
loop_
_entity_poly.entity_id
_entity_poly.type
_entity_poly.pdbx_seq_one_letter_code
_entity_poly.pdbx_strand_id
1 'polypeptide(L)'
;MGVRDREVRQMLRDGRLVAVYSESGARGVAKEMLDLEASPVAVVEGLPGTLTLLADGGVSDEGVVRWLFEVEEELEARPIDALRDGRVHAVRRVALAQAF
;
A
#
# COMPACT_ATOMS: atom_id res chain seq x y z
N MET A 1 1.76 2.27 20.98
CA MET A 1 1.78 3.74 20.80
C MET A 1 1.45 3.96 19.33
N GLY A 2 0.22 4.35 19.01
CA GLY A 2 -0.31 4.34 17.64
C GLY A 2 0.13 5.56 16.84
N VAL A 3 0.19 5.43 15.51
CA VAL A 3 0.39 6.55 14.58
C VAL A 3 -0.61 7.64 14.90
N ARG A 4 -0.14 8.89 15.01
CA ARG A 4 -1.03 10.03 15.22
C ARG A 4 -1.94 10.17 14.01
N ASP A 5 -3.23 10.36 14.27
CA ASP A 5 -4.25 10.53 13.24
C ASP A 5 -3.95 11.66 12.22
N ARG A 6 -3.26 12.73 12.66
CA ARG A 6 -2.74 13.79 11.77
C ARG A 6 -1.68 13.27 10.78
N GLU A 7 -0.83 12.36 11.22
CA GLU A 7 0.28 11.80 10.45
C GLU A 7 -0.23 10.83 9.39
N VAL A 8 -1.20 9.97 9.76
CA VAL A 8 -1.93 9.12 8.81
C VAL A 8 -2.62 9.96 7.74
N ARG A 9 -3.34 11.01 8.13
CA ARG A 9 -3.96 11.94 7.17
C ARG A 9 -2.96 12.60 6.24
N GLN A 10 -1.79 12.96 6.74
CA GLN A 10 -0.74 13.55 5.91
C GLN A 10 -0.24 12.52 4.89
N MET A 11 0.06 11.29 5.31
CA MET A 11 0.50 10.21 4.43
C MET A 11 -0.54 9.89 3.34
N LEU A 12 -1.84 9.90 3.68
CA LEU A 12 -2.92 9.76 2.69
C LEU A 12 -2.94 10.92 1.69
N ARG A 13 -2.78 12.16 2.14
CA ARG A 13 -2.72 13.34 1.25
C ARG A 13 -1.50 13.32 0.34
N ASP A 14 -0.39 12.80 0.83
CA ASP A 14 0.87 12.70 0.08
C ASP A 14 0.91 11.48 -0.85
N GLY A 15 -0.17 10.69 -0.94
CA GLY A 15 -0.22 9.46 -1.74
C GLY A 15 0.70 8.34 -1.25
N ARG A 16 1.19 8.44 -0.01
CA ARG A 16 2.06 7.42 0.62
C ARG A 16 1.28 6.25 1.21
N LEU A 17 -0.03 6.42 1.36
CA LEU A 17 -1.00 5.42 1.80
C LEU A 17 -2.23 5.49 0.91
N VAL A 18 -2.98 4.39 0.84
CA VAL A 18 -4.33 4.33 0.28
C VAL A 18 -5.34 4.06 1.40
N ALA A 19 -6.54 4.62 1.29
CA ALA A 19 -7.58 4.37 2.29
C ALA A 19 -8.26 3.03 2.02
N VAL A 20 -8.56 2.28 3.08
CA VAL A 20 -9.40 1.08 3.01
C VAL A 20 -10.78 1.38 3.58
N TYR A 21 -11.80 0.72 3.04
CA TYR A 21 -13.16 0.79 3.54
C TYR A 21 -13.54 -0.55 4.13
N SER A 22 -14.01 -0.55 5.37
CA SER A 22 -14.59 -1.73 6.01
C SER A 22 -15.95 -2.08 5.42
N GLU A 23 -16.48 -3.26 5.75
CA GLU A 23 -17.82 -3.69 5.35
C GLU A 23 -18.93 -2.72 5.80
N SER A 24 -18.72 -1.98 6.90
CA SER A 24 -19.67 -0.97 7.38
C SER A 24 -19.51 0.40 6.70
N GLY A 25 -18.61 0.52 5.71
CA GLY A 25 -18.29 1.77 5.02
C GLY A 25 -17.34 2.69 5.80
N ALA A 26 -16.90 2.31 7.00
CA ALA A 26 -15.91 3.10 7.74
C ALA A 26 -14.58 3.13 6.99
N ARG A 27 -14.03 4.34 6.81
CA ARG A 27 -12.74 4.61 6.16
C ARG A 27 -11.60 4.49 7.16
N GLY A 28 -10.53 3.82 6.78
CA GLY A 28 -9.33 3.64 7.60
C GLY A 28 -8.07 3.37 6.79
N VAL A 29 -7.04 2.90 7.48
CA VAL A 29 -5.77 2.45 6.90
C VAL A 29 -5.46 1.06 7.48
N ALA A 30 -5.12 0.12 6.60
CA ALA A 30 -4.67 -1.20 7.01
C ALA A 30 -3.31 -1.11 7.72
N LYS A 31 -3.19 -1.72 8.90
CA LYS A 31 -1.94 -1.72 9.70
C LYS A 31 -0.76 -2.31 8.92
N GLU A 32 -1.05 -3.19 7.97
CA GLU A 32 -0.11 -3.86 7.08
C GLU A 32 0.63 -2.87 6.19
N MET A 33 0.11 -1.67 5.96
CA MET A 33 0.81 -0.62 5.20
C MET A 33 1.80 0.20 6.05
N LEU A 34 1.83 0.00 7.36
CA LEU A 34 2.64 0.77 8.29
C LEU A 34 3.80 -0.06 8.84
N ASP A 35 4.99 0.52 8.85
CA ASP A 35 6.11 0.01 9.63
C ASP A 35 5.99 0.55 11.07
N LEU A 36 5.41 -0.27 11.94
CA LEU A 36 5.17 0.08 13.34
C LEU A 36 6.44 0.00 14.21
N GLU A 37 7.50 -0.64 13.70
CA GLU A 37 8.80 -0.72 14.39
C GLU A 37 9.66 0.51 14.10
N ALA A 38 9.37 1.23 13.02
CA ALA A 38 10.00 2.51 12.72
C ALA A 38 9.64 3.59 13.77
N SER A 39 10.63 4.44 14.10
CA SER A 39 10.44 5.60 14.97
C SER A 39 11.00 6.88 14.30
N PRO A 40 10.14 7.80 13.85
CA PRO A 40 8.68 7.75 13.88
C PRO A 40 8.11 6.65 12.97
N VAL A 41 6.84 6.29 13.18
CA VAL A 41 6.15 5.30 12.34
C VAL A 41 6.21 5.71 10.88
N ALA A 42 6.58 4.77 10.03
CA ALA A 42 6.70 4.97 8.60
C ALA A 42 5.67 4.09 7.85
N VAL A 43 5.63 4.28 6.55
CA VAL A 43 4.96 3.35 5.63
C VAL A 43 5.93 2.24 5.27
N VAL A 44 5.41 1.06 4.91
CA VAL A 44 6.25 -0.07 4.45
C VAL A 44 7.14 0.39 3.29
N GLU A 45 8.39 -0.07 3.29
CA GLU A 45 9.36 0.26 2.26
C GLU A 45 8.82 -0.12 0.86
N GLY A 46 9.06 0.75 -0.11
CA GLY A 46 8.62 0.54 -1.49
C GLY A 46 7.15 0.86 -1.76
N LEU A 47 6.26 0.82 -0.75
CA LEU A 47 4.83 1.07 -0.91
C LEU A 47 4.52 2.40 -1.61
N PRO A 48 5.08 3.57 -1.22
CA PRO A 48 4.77 4.83 -1.89
C PRO A 48 5.09 4.81 -3.38
N GLY A 49 6.24 4.24 -3.76
CA GLY A 49 6.61 4.14 -5.18
C GLY A 49 5.69 3.21 -5.96
N THR A 50 5.25 2.11 -5.34
CA THR A 50 4.26 1.20 -5.94
C THR A 50 2.91 1.90 -6.13
N LEU A 51 2.45 2.68 -5.14
CA LEU A 51 1.22 3.47 -5.24
C LEU A 51 1.30 4.51 -6.37
N THR A 52 2.44 5.20 -6.50
CA THR A 52 2.67 6.13 -7.61
C THR A 52 2.58 5.43 -8.97
N LEU A 53 3.24 4.27 -9.13
CA LEU A 53 3.20 3.52 -10.39
C LEU A 53 1.78 3.10 -10.79
N LEU A 54 1.00 2.59 -9.84
CA LEU A 54 -0.39 2.19 -10.10
C LEU A 54 -1.28 3.40 -10.41
N ALA A 55 -1.09 4.52 -9.72
CA ALA A 55 -1.81 5.75 -9.97
C ALA A 55 -1.49 6.35 -11.35
N ASP A 56 -0.22 6.34 -11.76
CA ASP A 56 0.22 6.78 -13.10
C ASP A 56 -0.39 5.90 -14.22
N GLY A 57 -0.65 4.62 -13.93
CA GLY A 57 -1.41 3.70 -14.79
C GLY A 57 -2.93 3.84 -14.74
N GLY A 58 -3.47 4.75 -13.92
CA GLY A 58 -4.91 4.99 -13.79
C GLY A 58 -5.66 3.94 -12.96
N VAL A 59 -4.98 3.13 -12.15
CA VAL A 59 -5.63 2.20 -11.22
C VAL A 59 -6.33 2.99 -10.10
N SER A 60 -7.61 2.71 -9.85
CA SER A 60 -8.38 3.40 -8.80
C SER A 60 -7.93 2.99 -7.39
N ASP A 61 -8.20 3.82 -6.38
CA ASP A 61 -7.91 3.50 -4.98
C ASP A 61 -8.48 2.12 -4.58
N GLU A 62 -9.70 1.79 -4.98
CA GLU A 62 -10.31 0.48 -4.72
C GLU A 62 -9.58 -0.65 -5.46
N GLY A 63 -9.13 -0.40 -6.69
CA GLY A 63 -8.31 -1.33 -7.46
C GLY A 63 -6.95 -1.57 -6.81
N VAL A 64 -6.30 -0.51 -6.34
CA VAL A 64 -5.01 -0.56 -5.62
C VAL A 64 -5.15 -1.36 -4.33
N VAL A 65 -6.19 -1.09 -3.53
CA VAL A 65 -6.45 -1.84 -2.29
C VAL A 65 -6.66 -3.31 -2.61
N ARG A 66 -7.49 -3.62 -3.60
CA ARG A 66 -7.73 -5.02 -4.00
C ARG A 66 -6.43 -5.70 -4.39
N TRP A 67 -5.66 -5.09 -5.29
CA TRP A 67 -4.39 -5.63 -5.75
C TRP A 67 -3.39 -5.82 -4.61
N LEU A 68 -3.24 -4.85 -3.71
CA LEU A 68 -2.30 -4.95 -2.56
C LEU A 68 -2.62 -6.11 -1.61
N PHE A 69 -3.90 -6.46 -1.45
CA PHE A 69 -4.39 -7.41 -0.45
C PHE A 69 -4.91 -8.74 -1.01
N GLU A 70 -4.91 -8.92 -2.32
CA GLU A 70 -5.16 -10.20 -3.00
C GLU A 70 -3.85 -10.86 -3.43
N VAL A 71 -3.87 -12.18 -3.61
CA VAL A 71 -2.69 -12.93 -4.03
C VAL A 71 -2.41 -12.60 -5.49
N GLU A 72 -1.19 -12.17 -5.76
CA GLU A 72 -0.67 -11.95 -7.09
C GLU A 72 0.12 -13.20 -7.54
N GLU A 73 -0.27 -13.79 -8.67
CA GLU A 73 0.27 -15.05 -9.18
C GLU A 73 1.78 -14.95 -9.43
N GLU A 74 2.24 -13.84 -10.02
CA GLU A 74 3.66 -13.62 -10.28
C GLU A 74 4.52 -13.46 -9.01
N LEU A 75 3.90 -13.06 -7.89
CA LEU A 75 4.56 -12.89 -6.60
C LEU A 75 4.40 -14.10 -5.68
N GLU A 76 3.49 -15.01 -6.03
CA GLU A 76 2.97 -16.11 -5.18
C GLU A 76 2.60 -15.61 -3.76
N ALA A 77 2.17 -14.36 -3.65
CA ALA A 77 1.93 -13.68 -2.39
C ALA A 77 1.05 -12.45 -2.61
N ARG A 78 0.48 -11.91 -1.52
CA ARG A 78 -0.09 -10.56 -1.56
C ARG A 78 1.04 -9.55 -1.75
N PRO A 79 0.90 -8.54 -2.64
CA PRO A 79 1.93 -7.52 -2.82
C PRO A 79 2.34 -6.82 -1.53
N ILE A 80 1.42 -6.59 -0.59
CA ILE A 80 1.76 -5.99 0.71
C ILE A 80 2.67 -6.88 1.57
N ASP A 81 2.49 -8.20 1.53
CA ASP A 81 3.35 -9.15 2.25
C ASP A 81 4.73 -9.20 1.58
N ALA A 82 4.75 -9.21 0.25
CA ALA A 82 5.99 -9.15 -0.52
C ALA A 82 6.81 -7.88 -0.24
N LEU A 83 6.16 -6.72 -0.11
CA LEU A 83 6.83 -5.49 0.31
C LEU A 83 7.40 -5.59 1.73
N ARG A 84 6.67 -6.20 2.67
CA ARG A 84 7.15 -6.45 4.03
C ARG A 84 8.33 -7.41 4.11
N ASP A 85 8.40 -8.35 3.18
CA ASP A 85 9.55 -9.26 3.01
C ASP A 85 10.74 -8.59 2.30
N GLY A 86 10.65 -7.30 1.96
CA GLY A 86 11.71 -6.58 1.24
C GLY A 86 11.78 -6.88 -0.25
N ARG A 87 10.77 -7.57 -0.84
CA ARG A 87 10.73 -7.92 -2.27
C ARG A 87 10.30 -6.76 -3.18
N VAL A 88 10.78 -5.54 -2.89
CA VAL A 88 10.35 -4.29 -3.53
C VAL A 88 10.48 -4.32 -5.06
N HIS A 89 11.59 -4.84 -5.60
CA HIS A 89 11.80 -4.92 -7.04
C HIS A 89 10.82 -5.85 -7.75
N ALA A 90 10.49 -6.99 -7.14
CA ALA A 90 9.50 -7.92 -7.69
C ALA A 90 8.11 -7.27 -7.72
N VAL A 91 7.72 -6.62 -6.62
CA VAL A 91 6.43 -5.92 -6.52
C VAL A 91 6.30 -4.82 -7.57
N ARG A 92 7.33 -3.97 -7.74
CA ARG A 92 7.30 -2.90 -8.75
C ARG A 92 7.19 -3.42 -10.18
N ARG A 93 7.81 -4.56 -10.48
CA ARG A 93 7.70 -5.20 -11.81
C ARG A 93 6.25 -5.58 -12.11
N VAL A 94 5.59 -6.23 -11.16
CA VAL A 94 4.19 -6.65 -11.36
C VAL A 94 3.23 -5.45 -11.35
N ALA A 95 3.49 -4.45 -10.50
CA ALA A 95 2.71 -3.21 -10.49
C ALA A 95 2.76 -2.48 -11.85
N LEU A 96 3.91 -2.47 -12.52
CA LEU A 96 4.04 -1.91 -13.87
C LEU A 96 3.19 -2.66 -14.90
N ALA A 97 3.13 -4.00 -14.81
CA ALA A 97 2.28 -4.80 -15.69
C ALA A 97 0.78 -4.62 -15.41
N GLN A 98 0.42 -4.26 -14.17
CA GLN A 98 -0.96 -3.94 -13.79
C GLN A 98 -1.39 -2.53 -14.23
N ALA A 99 -0.43 -1.62 -14.39
CA ALA A 99 -0.64 -0.21 -14.71
C ALA A 99 -0.79 0.09 -16.22
N PHE A 100 -0.42 -0.84 -17.11
CA PHE A 100 -0.37 -0.65 -18.58
C PHE A 100 -0.90 -1.86 -19.33
#